data_AF-A0A455T4C4-F1
#
_entry.id   AF-A0A455T4C4-F1
#
_cell.length_a   1.000
_cell.length_b   1.000
_cell.length_c   1.000
_cell.angle_alpha   90.00
_cell.angle_beta   90.00
_cell.angle_gamma   90.00
#
_symmetry.space_group_name_H-M   'P 1'
#
loop_
_entity.id
_entity.type
_entity.pdbx_description
1 polymer ?
#
loop_
_entity_poly.entity_id
_entity_poly.type
_entity_poly.pdbx_seq_one_letter_code
_entity_poly.pdbx_strand_id
1 'polypeptide(L)' 'MCESEVARLRSQIQRELEAMQRGLYGLALGTARHEFIRRRMDYLGHCQQRLAGQIGEEQAMQLMYTLYVQVVG' A
#
# COMPACT_ATOMS: atom_id res chain seq x y z
N MET A 1 24.16 7.10 9.70
CA MET A 1 24.08 5.75 9.11
C MET A 1 22.65 5.20 9.15
N CYS A 2 21.64 5.92 8.63
CA CYS A 2 20.23 5.46 8.66
C CYS A 2 19.55 5.45 7.28
N GLU A 3 20.28 5.74 6.20
CA GLU A 3 19.73 5.72 4.83
C GLU A 3 19.46 4.30 4.33
N SER A 4 20.15 3.29 4.89
CA SER A 4 20.06 1.90 4.45
C SER A 4 18.70 1.27 4.74
N GLU A 5 18.11 1.55 5.91
CA GLU A 5 16.85 0.93 6.31
C GLU A 5 15.66 1.53 5.55
N VAL A 6 15.69 2.86 5.36
CA VAL A 6 14.71 3.59 4.55
C VAL A 6 14.78 3.16 3.08
N ALA A 7 15.99 3.03 2.53
CA ALA A 7 16.19 2.53 1.17
C ALA A 7 15.68 1.09 1.00
N ARG A 8 15.82 0.27 2.04
CA ARG A 8 15.37 -1.12 2.06
C ARG A 8 13.84 -1.22 2.12
N LEU A 9 13.20 -0.47 3.01
CA LEU A 9 11.74 -0.35 3.10
C LEU A 9 11.14 0.16 1.80
N ARG A 10 11.74 1.20 1.21
CA ARG A 10 11.31 1.75 -0.09
C ARG A 10 11.36 0.71 -1.19
N SER A 11 12.48 -0.01 -1.30
CA SER A 11 12.64 -1.08 -2.29
C SER A 11 11.68 -2.26 -2.08
N GLN A 12 11.22 -2.47 -0.85
CA GLN A 12 10.26 -3.53 -0.52
C GLN A 12 8.84 -3.12 -0.92
N ILE A 13 8.43 -1.89 -0.59
CA ILE A 13 7.14 -1.32 -0.99
C ILE A 13 7.01 -1.28 -2.51
N GLN A 14 8.07 -0.86 -3.21
CA GLN A 14 8.05 -0.75 -4.67
C GLN A 14 7.83 -2.11 -5.35
N ARG A 15 8.46 -3.17 -4.83
CA ARG A 15 8.25 -4.54 -5.30
C ARG A 15 6.84 -5.06 -5.06
N GLU A 16 6.25 -4.75 -3.91
CA GLU A 16 4.87 -5.13 -3.60
C GLU A 16 3.87 -4.44 -4.53
N LEU A 17 4.08 -3.16 -4.82
CA LEU A 17 3.25 -2.38 -5.74
C LEU A 17 3.36 -2.88 -7.18
N GLU A 18 4.57 -3.18 -7.66
CA GLU A 18 4.78 -3.78 -8.98
C GLU A 18 4.12 -5.16 -9.10
N ALA A 19 4.18 -5.98 -8.04
CA ALA A 19 3.50 -7.27 -8.00
C ALA A 19 1.97 -7.11 -8.01
N MET A 20 1.43 -6.11 -7.31
CA MET A 20 0.01 -5.78 -7.34
C MET A 20 -0.44 -5.29 -8.72
N GLN A 21 0.33 -4.39 -9.34
CA GLN A 21 0.06 -3.90 -10.69
C GLN A 21 0.09 -5.06 -11.70
N ARG A 22 1.12 -5.92 -11.64
CA ARG A 22 1.20 -7.11 -12.49
C ARG A 22 0.10 -8.13 -12.19
N GLY A 23 -0.37 -8.25 -10.95
CA GLY A 23 -1.55 -9.04 -10.61
C GLY A 23 -2.84 -8.45 -11.20
N LEU A 24 -2.97 -7.13 -11.19
CA LEU A 24 -4.10 -6.39 -11.76
C LEU A 24 -4.18 -6.52 -13.29
N TYR A 25 -3.02 -6.56 -13.98
CA TYR A 25 -2.95 -6.66 -15.45
C TYR A 25 -2.68 -8.08 -15.98
N GLY A 26 -2.05 -8.97 -15.21
CA GLY A 26 -1.49 -10.23 -15.69
C GLY A 26 -2.23 -11.50 -15.25
N LEU A 27 -2.91 -11.52 -14.10
CA LEU A 27 -3.50 -12.76 -13.56
C LEU A 27 -4.76 -12.45 -12.75
N ALA A 28 -5.92 -12.45 -13.43
CA ALA A 28 -7.16 -13.12 -13.00
C ALA A 28 -8.39 -12.46 -13.64
N LEU A 29 -8.94 -13.13 -14.66
CA LEU A 29 -10.34 -12.98 -15.06
C LEU A 29 -11.22 -13.58 -13.96
N GLY A 30 -11.58 -12.81 -12.92
CA GLY A 30 -12.61 -13.21 -11.94
C GLY A 30 -12.32 -12.91 -10.46
N THR A 31 -13.07 -13.59 -9.59
CA THR A 31 -13.18 -13.46 -8.11
C THR A 31 -11.87 -13.32 -7.34
N ALA A 32 -10.75 -13.83 -7.88
CA ALA A 32 -9.42 -13.65 -7.30
C ALA A 32 -8.97 -12.16 -7.24
N ARG A 33 -9.44 -11.29 -8.14
CA ARG A 33 -9.23 -9.83 -8.04
C ARG A 33 -9.82 -9.25 -6.77
N HIS A 34 -11.05 -9.64 -6.40
CA HIS A 34 -11.72 -9.08 -5.23
C HIS A 34 -11.08 -9.53 -3.92
N GLU A 35 -10.72 -10.81 -3.77
CA GLU A 35 -10.02 -11.26 -2.56
C GLU A 35 -8.60 -10.70 -2.44
N PHE A 36 -7.88 -10.61 -3.55
CA PHE A 36 -6.55 -10.03 -3.57
C PHE A 36 -6.58 -8.53 -3.24
N ILE A 37 -7.51 -7.77 -3.86
CA ILE A 37 -7.72 -6.35 -3.56
C ILE A 37 -8.19 -6.20 -2.10
N ARG A 38 -9.11 -7.04 -1.62
CA ARG A 38 -9.63 -7.00 -0.24
C ARG A 38 -8.53 -7.20 0.79
N ARG A 39 -7.68 -8.22 0.63
CA ARG A 39 -6.53 -8.44 1.54
C ARG A 39 -5.58 -7.24 1.58
N ARG A 40 -5.37 -6.58 0.43
CA ARG A 40 -4.52 -5.39 0.36
C ARG A 40 -5.20 -4.16 0.99
N MET A 41 -6.51 -4.03 0.86
CA MET A 41 -7.30 -3.00 1.54
C MET A 41 -7.35 -3.21 3.07
N ASP A 42 -7.50 -4.45 3.54
CA ASP A 42 -7.46 -4.77 4.98
C ASP A 42 -6.09 -4.43 5.58
N TYR A 43 -5.00 -4.75 4.85
CA TYR A 43 -3.66 -4.36 5.25
C TYR A 43 -3.45 -2.84 5.29
N LEU A 44 -4.02 -2.11 4.32
CA LEU A 44 -4.01 -0.65 4.30
C LEU A 44 -4.76 -0.05 5.50
N GLY A 45 -5.89 -0.64 5.89
CA GLY A 45 -6.63 -0.24 7.10
C GLY A 45 -5.80 -0.39 8.38
N HIS A 46 -5.06 -1.49 8.53
CA HIS A 46 -4.13 -1.68 9.65
C HIS A 46 -2.99 -0.65 9.64
N CYS A 47 -2.43 -0.34 8.47
CA CYS A 47 -1.42 0.71 8.32
C CYS A 47 -1.97 2.09 8.71
N GLN A 48 -3.19 2.43 8.26
CA GLN A 48 -3.85 3.68 8.62
C GLN A 48 -4.05 3.81 10.14
N GLN A 49 -4.52 2.75 10.81
CA GLN A 49 -4.68 2.77 12.27
C GLN A 49 -3.35 2.99 13.01
N ARG A 50 -2.28 2.34 12.54
CA ARG A 50 -0.94 2.52 13.13
C ARG A 50 -0.38 3.92 12.89
N LEU A 51 -0.59 4.48 11.70
CA LEU A 51 -0.25 5.86 11.37
C LEU A 51 -1.04 6.84 12.23
N ALA A 52 -2.35 6.65 12.37
CA ALA A 52 -3.19 7.49 13.22
C ALA A 52 -2.72 7.52 14.68
N GLY A 53 -2.25 6.38 15.20
CA GLY A 53 -1.67 6.31 16.55
C GLY A 53 -0.34 7.05 16.72
N GLN A 54 0.37 7.39 15.63
CA GLN A 54 1.67 8.06 15.66
C GLN A 54 1.63 9.54 15.25
N ILE A 55 0.80 9.87 14.25
CA ILE A 55 0.74 11.22 13.66
C ILE A 55 -0.66 11.85 13.75
N GLY A 56 -1.62 11.17 14.38
CA GLY A 56 -3.01 11.62 14.42
C GLY A 56 -3.79 11.26 13.15
N GLU A 57 -5.11 11.15 13.31
CA GLU A 57 -6.01 10.62 12.27
C GLU A 57 -6.01 11.45 10.98
N GLU A 58 -6.01 12.79 11.07
CA GLU A 58 -6.02 13.65 9.88
C GLU A 58 -4.76 13.50 9.03
N GLN A 59 -3.60 13.43 9.67
CA GLN A 59 -2.31 13.34 8.97
C GLN A 59 -2.12 11.94 8.38
N ALA A 60 -2.58 10.90 9.08
CA ALA A 60 -2.65 9.54 8.55
C ALA A 60 -3.57 9.44 7.34
N MET A 61 -4.73 10.11 7.37
CA MET A 61 -5.69 10.13 6.26
C MET A 61 -5.13 10.84 5.02
N GLN A 62 -4.51 12.01 5.19
CA GLN A 62 -3.88 12.72 4.06
C GLN A 62 -2.77 11.89 3.41
N LEU A 63 -1.89 11.28 4.21
CA LEU A 63 -0.80 10.45 3.71
C LEU A 63 -1.33 9.25 2.90
N MET A 64 -2.38 8.60 3.40
CA MET A 64 -3.06 7.50 2.73
C MET A 64 -3.66 7.92 1.38
N TYR A 65 -4.31 9.09 1.32
CA TYR A 65 -4.89 9.63 0.10
C TYR A 65 -3.82 9.93 -0.97
N THR A 66 -2.71 10.57 -0.57
CA THR A 66 -1.59 10.85 -1.49
C THR A 66 -1.00 9.57 -2.08
N LEU A 67 -0.80 8.54 -1.24
CA LEU A 67 -0.24 7.26 -1.68
C LEU A 67 -1.19 6.51 -2.63
N TYR A 68 -2.50 6.57 -2.39
CA TYR A 68 -3.49 5.93 -3.26
C TYR A 68 -3.49 6.56 -4.66
N VAL A 69 -3.50 7.90 -4.75
CA VAL A 69 -3.50 8.63 -6.02
C VAL A 69 -2.23 8.38 -6.83
N GLN A 70 -1.06 8.25 -6.18
CA GLN A 70 0.21 7.97 -6.88
C GLN A 70 0.31 6.56 -7.48
N VAL A 71 -0.46 5.60 -6.96
CA VAL A 71 -0.38 4.18 -7.35
C VAL A 71 -1.49 3.78 -8.31
N VAL A 72 -2.67 4.37 -8.16
CA VAL A 72 -3.89 3.99 -8.90
C VAL A 72 -4.33 5.05 -9.91
N GLY A 73 -3.89 6.30 -9.74
CA GLY A 73 -4.10 7.38 -10.73
C GLY A 73 -3.11 7.29 -11.88
#